data_AF-A0A0R1WMD2-F1
#
_entry.id   AF-A0A0R1WMD2-F1
#
_cell.length_a   1.000
_cell.length_b   1.000
_cell.length_c   1.000
_cell.angle_alpha   90.00
_cell.angle_beta   90.00
_cell.angle_gamma   90.00
#
_symmetry.space_group_name_H-M   'P 1'
#
loop_
_entity.id
_entity.type
_entity.pdbx_description
1 polymer ?
#
loop_
_entity_poly.entity_id
_entity_poly.type
_entity_poly.pdbx_seq_one_letter_code
_entity_poly.pdbx_strand_id
1 'polypeptide(L)'
;MIEKIRIKKDTNLPINIGDVYQIKNQLYVIINILNVATISENGKQRLMAECLGQKYRSENKSSQYTSTNVEVTYGLNEVDEISFVGEFIFDSAAEIWVQVTAILSTILEKEQIKIKYEVTPVIEWGIKDVEKAILRYRKKHMHLL
;
A
#
# COMPACT_ATOMS: atom_id res chain seq x y z
N MET A 1 -6.98 1.24 -8.77
CA MET A 1 -6.86 0.08 -7.84
C MET A 1 -5.44 -0.01 -7.31
N ILE A 2 -5.31 -0.03 -5.97
CA ILE A 2 -4.06 -0.13 -5.23
C ILE A 2 -3.96 -1.51 -4.60
N GLU A 3 -2.80 -2.15 -4.70
CA GLU A 3 -2.50 -3.45 -4.08
C GLU A 3 -1.27 -3.35 -3.19
N LYS A 4 -1.24 -4.11 -2.09
CA LYS A 4 -0.01 -4.32 -1.32
C LYS A 4 0.90 -5.27 -2.09
N ILE A 5 2.09 -4.80 -2.43
CA ILE A 5 3.09 -5.57 -3.17
C ILE A 5 4.41 -5.63 -2.41
N ARG A 6 5.13 -6.74 -2.59
CA ARG A 6 6.43 -6.97 -1.95
C ARG A 6 7.53 -6.95 -2.99
N ILE A 7 8.54 -6.13 -2.78
CA ILE A 7 9.68 -5.94 -3.68
C ILE A 7 10.95 -6.36 -2.97
N LYS A 8 11.83 -7.04 -3.71
CA LYS A 8 13.19 -7.36 -3.28
C LYS A 8 14.20 -6.70 -4.21
N LYS A 9 15.21 -6.05 -3.65
CA LYS A 9 16.33 -5.45 -4.39
C LYS A 9 17.64 -5.72 -3.68
N ASP A 10 18.73 -5.60 -4.43
CA ASP A 10 20.06 -5.56 -3.82
C ASP A 10 20.20 -4.30 -2.97
N THR A 11 20.94 -4.38 -1.86
CA THR A 11 21.01 -3.31 -0.84
C THR A 11 21.61 -2.00 -1.34
N ASN A 12 22.29 -2.01 -2.49
CA ASN A 12 22.86 -0.84 -3.14
C ASN A 12 21.90 -0.15 -4.13
N LEU A 13 20.71 -0.70 -4.37
CA LEU A 13 19.73 -0.14 -5.29
C LEU A 13 18.54 0.43 -4.52
N PRO A 14 18.19 1.72 -4.73
CA PRO A 14 17.06 2.32 -4.06
C PRO A 14 15.73 1.73 -4.56
N ILE A 15 14.74 1.74 -3.68
CA ILE A 15 13.31 1.59 -4.00
C ILE A 15 12.68 2.96 -3.79
N ASN A 16 12.11 3.53 -4.85
CA ASN A 16 11.53 4.86 -4.80
C ASN A 16 10.01 4.82 -5.05
N ILE A 17 9.31 5.80 -4.47
CA ILE A 17 7.97 6.15 -4.95
C ILE A 17 8.09 6.60 -6.42
N GLY A 18 7.21 6.07 -7.27
CA GLY A 18 7.21 6.25 -8.72
C GLY A 18 8.01 5.19 -9.50
N ASP A 19 8.73 4.30 -8.82
CA ASP A 19 9.30 3.11 -9.47
C ASP A 19 8.18 2.23 -10.02
N VAL A 20 8.47 1.52 -11.12
CA VAL A 20 7.52 0.61 -11.76
C VAL A 20 8.04 -0.82 -11.69
N TYR A 21 7.17 -1.75 -11.29
CA TYR A 21 7.49 -3.18 -11.23
C TYR A 21 6.46 -4.00 -12.02
N GLN A 22 6.95 -5.03 -12.69
CA GLN A 22 6.12 -6.03 -13.34
C GLN A 22 5.99 -7.26 -12.44
N ILE A 23 4.76 -7.57 -12.02
CA ILE A 23 4.44 -8.73 -11.18
C ILE A 23 3.31 -9.50 -11.88
N LYS A 24 3.52 -10.79 -12.18
CA LYS A 24 2.53 -11.65 -12.87
C LYS A 24 1.91 -10.99 -14.13
N ASN A 25 2.76 -10.41 -14.99
CA ASN A 25 2.37 -9.68 -16.22
C ASN A 25 1.58 -8.38 -16.02
N GLN A 26 1.45 -7.90 -14.79
CA GLN A 26 0.83 -6.62 -14.48
C GLN A 26 1.88 -5.61 -14.05
N LEU A 27 1.75 -4.37 -14.53
CA LEU A 27 2.60 -3.26 -14.10
C LEU A 27 1.97 -2.52 -12.91
N TYR A 28 2.80 -2.22 -11.93
CA TYR A 28 2.45 -1.45 -10.73
C TYR A 28 3.41 -0.27 -10.59
N VAL A 29 2.86 0.91 -10.32
CA VAL A 29 3.63 2.09 -9.91
C VAL A 29 3.63 2.15 -8.38
N ILE A 30 4.80 2.28 -7.76
CA ILE A 30 4.90 2.45 -6.31
C ILE A 30 4.38 3.82 -5.93
N ILE A 31 3.35 3.86 -5.11
CA ILE A 31 2.76 5.12 -4.62
C ILE A 31 3.06 5.35 -3.14
N ASN A 32 3.40 4.29 -2.39
CA ASN A 32 3.84 4.38 -1.01
C ASN A 32 4.74 3.20 -0.62
N ILE A 33 5.63 3.40 0.36
CA ILE A 33 6.50 2.38 0.96
C ILE A 33 6.05 2.23 2.42
N LEU A 34 5.50 1.07 2.76
CA LEU A 34 4.88 0.81 4.07
C LEU A 34 5.89 0.30 5.10
N ASN A 35 6.77 -0.60 4.68
CA ASN A 35 7.74 -1.24 5.57
C ASN A 35 8.99 -1.60 4.78
N VAL A 36 10.14 -1.58 5.45
CA VAL A 36 11.44 -1.94 4.90
C VAL A 36 12.16 -2.86 5.87
N ALA A 37 12.65 -3.98 5.36
CA ALA A 37 13.44 -4.94 6.10
C ALA A 37 14.66 -5.40 5.29
N THR A 38 15.67 -5.91 5.98
CA THR A 38 16.76 -6.65 5.34
C THR A 38 16.48 -8.14 5.47
N ILE A 39 16.75 -8.88 4.40
CA ILE A 39 16.60 -10.34 4.37
C ILE A 39 17.89 -10.96 3.85
N SER A 40 18.22 -12.16 4.36
CA SER A 40 19.28 -12.98 3.80
C SER A 40 18.67 -13.96 2.80
N GLU A 41 19.09 -13.90 1.54
CA GLU A 41 18.63 -14.78 0.46
C GLU A 41 19.84 -15.27 -0.33
N ASN A 42 20.04 -16.58 -0.41
CA ASN A 42 21.19 -17.22 -1.10
C ASN A 42 22.57 -16.67 -0.63
N GLY A 43 22.72 -16.43 0.68
CA GLY A 43 23.95 -15.90 1.27
C GLY A 43 24.21 -14.42 0.98
N LYS A 44 23.25 -13.70 0.37
CA LYS A 44 23.33 -12.26 0.12
C LYS A 44 22.27 -11.51 0.91
N GLN A 45 22.69 -10.39 1.49
CA GLN A 45 21.78 -9.41 2.09
C GLN A 45 21.00 -8.69 0.98
N ARG A 46 19.69 -8.60 1.13
CA ARG A 46 18.78 -7.91 0.20
C ARG A 46 17.85 -6.99 0.95
N LEU A 47 17.46 -5.90 0.30
CA LEU A 47 16.40 -5.03 0.76
C LEU A 47 15.06 -5.65 0.37
N MET A 48 14.15 -5.78 1.34
CA MET A 48 12.75 -6.12 1.11
C MET A 48 11.89 -4.93 1.51
N ALA A 49 11.01 -4.50 0.61
CA ALA A 49 10.02 -3.47 0.90
C ALA A 49 8.61 -4.00 0.69
N GLU A 50 7.72 -3.68 1.61
CA GLU A 50 6.28 -3.76 1.41
C GLU A 50 5.79 -2.39 0.98
N CYS A 51 5.07 -2.34 -0.14
CA CYS A 51 4.66 -1.10 -0.79
C CYS A 51 3.17 -1.14 -1.14
N LEU A 52 2.58 0.04 -1.30
CA LEU A 52 1.34 0.19 -2.04
C LEU A 52 1.68 0.46 -3.52
N GLY A 53 1.22 -0.44 -4.39
CA GLY A 53 1.39 -0.36 -5.83
C GLY A 53 0.07 -0.04 -6.51
N GLN A 54 0.01 1.05 -7.27
CA GLN A 54 -1.14 1.34 -8.13
C GLN A 54 -1.02 0.53 -9.43
N LYS A 55 -2.05 -0.27 -9.71
CA LYS A 55 -2.12 -1.11 -10.89
C LYS A 55 -2.34 -0.24 -12.14
N TYR A 56 -1.45 -0.37 -13.13
CA TYR A 56 -1.60 0.30 -14.42
C TYR A 56 -2.89 -0.12 -15.14
N ARG A 57 -3.63 0.86 -15.68
CA ARG A 57 -4.96 0.71 -16.33
C ARG A 57 -6.03 0.11 -15.42
N SER A 58 -6.00 0.46 -14.13
CA SER A 58 -7.10 0.18 -13.21
C SER A 58 -7.96 1.42 -13.00
N GLU A 59 -9.23 1.21 -12.66
CA GLU A 59 -10.15 2.27 -12.27
C GLU A 59 -9.70 2.94 -10.96
N ASN A 60 -9.85 4.27 -10.88
CA ASN A 60 -9.52 5.04 -9.69
C ASN A 60 -10.71 5.06 -8.72
N LYS A 61 -10.73 4.09 -7.80
CA LYS A 61 -11.78 3.97 -6.78
C LYS A 61 -11.65 5.03 -5.69
N SER A 62 -10.43 5.55 -5.45
CA SER A 62 -10.16 6.55 -4.40
C SER A 62 -10.70 7.95 -4.72
N SER A 63 -10.96 8.26 -5.99
CA SER A 63 -11.28 9.62 -6.45
C SER A 63 -12.58 10.21 -5.90
N GLN A 64 -13.51 9.37 -5.45
CA GLN A 64 -14.81 9.77 -4.90
C GLN A 64 -14.90 9.62 -3.38
N TYR A 65 -13.80 9.19 -2.74
CA TYR A 65 -13.78 8.92 -1.31
C TYR A 65 -13.32 10.17 -0.55
N THR A 66 -14.11 10.59 0.43
CA THR A 66 -13.73 11.63 1.40
C THR A 66 -13.24 10.98 2.69
N SER A 67 -12.69 11.75 3.63
CA SER A 67 -12.44 11.23 4.97
C SER A 67 -13.72 10.64 5.55
N THR A 68 -13.64 9.44 6.10
CA THR A 68 -14.76 8.73 6.70
C THR A 68 -14.36 8.14 8.04
N ASN A 69 -15.37 7.72 8.79
CA ASN A 69 -15.16 6.92 9.98
C ASN A 69 -15.42 5.45 9.63
N VAL A 70 -14.52 4.57 10.07
CA VAL A 70 -14.67 3.12 9.90
C VAL A 70 -14.66 2.45 11.27
N GLU A 71 -15.48 1.42 11.45
CA GLU A 71 -15.47 0.59 12.64
C GLU A 71 -14.85 -0.77 12.27
N VAL A 72 -13.83 -1.16 13.01
CA VAL A 72 -13.15 -2.45 12.84
C VAL A 72 -13.30 -3.24 14.15
N THR A 73 -13.62 -4.52 14.01
CA THR A 73 -13.74 -5.44 15.14
C THR A 73 -12.56 -6.41 15.11
N TYR A 74 -11.86 -6.52 16.23
CA TYR A 74 -10.74 -7.44 16.44
C TYR A 74 -11.13 -8.49 17.48
N GLY A 75 -10.67 -9.73 17.29
CA GLY A 75 -10.71 -10.76 18.33
C GLY A 75 -9.70 -10.49 19.45
N LEU A 76 -9.92 -11.05 20.64
CA LEU A 76 -8.94 -10.97 21.75
C LEU A 76 -7.58 -11.58 21.42
N ASN A 77 -7.51 -12.47 20.44
CA ASN A 77 -6.28 -13.08 19.93
C ASN A 77 -5.58 -12.22 18.85
N GLU A 78 -6.19 -11.11 18.42
CA GLU A 78 -5.71 -10.22 17.35
C GLU A 78 -5.21 -8.88 17.93
N VAL A 79 -4.88 -8.83 19.22
CA VAL A 79 -4.43 -7.59 19.90
C VAL A 79 -3.19 -6.99 19.22
N ASP A 80 -2.28 -7.83 18.75
CA ASP A 80 -1.07 -7.41 18.04
C ASP A 80 -1.36 -6.93 16.59
N GLU A 81 -2.58 -7.10 16.09
CA GLU A 81 -3.04 -6.67 14.77
C GLU A 81 -3.86 -5.36 14.83
N ILE A 82 -4.12 -4.84 16.03
CA ILE A 82 -4.83 -3.59 16.23
C ILE A 82 -4.04 -2.44 15.62
N SER A 83 -4.69 -1.74 14.68
CA SER A 83 -4.03 -0.69 13.92
C SER A 83 -3.79 0.58 14.73
N PHE A 84 -2.64 1.20 14.54
CA PHE A 84 -2.28 2.46 15.21
C PHE A 84 -2.44 3.67 14.27
N VAL A 85 -2.47 4.87 14.86
CA VAL A 85 -2.54 6.12 14.08
C VAL A 85 -1.34 6.24 13.16
N GLY A 86 -1.60 6.48 11.88
CA GLY A 86 -0.61 6.55 10.80
C GLY A 86 -0.49 5.26 10.00
N GLU A 87 -1.04 4.14 10.48
CA GLU A 87 -1.03 2.87 9.77
C GLU A 87 -1.95 2.87 8.55
N PHE A 88 -1.59 2.08 7.53
CA PHE A 88 -2.39 1.88 6.34
C PHE A 88 -3.18 0.57 6.43
N ILE A 89 -4.50 0.68 6.34
CA ILE A 89 -5.40 -0.46 6.37
C ILE A 89 -6.21 -0.53 5.07
N PHE A 90 -6.74 -1.72 4.77
CA PHE A 90 -7.64 -1.90 3.63
C PHE A 90 -9.08 -1.83 4.11
N ASP A 91 -9.83 -0.84 3.64
CA ASP A 91 -11.27 -0.76 3.86
C ASP A 91 -11.97 -1.71 2.87
N SER A 92 -12.45 -2.83 3.37
CA SER A 92 -13.13 -3.84 2.56
C SER A 92 -14.50 -3.38 2.04
N ALA A 93 -15.17 -2.44 2.71
CA ALA A 93 -16.47 -1.93 2.27
C ALA A 93 -16.32 -1.03 1.05
N ALA A 94 -15.25 -0.23 1.03
CA ALA A 94 -14.94 0.67 -0.07
C ALA A 94 -13.99 0.08 -1.12
N GLU A 95 -13.35 -1.05 -0.81
CA GLU A 95 -12.31 -1.69 -1.61
C GLU A 95 -11.11 -0.76 -1.92
N ILE A 96 -10.70 0.05 -0.94
CA ILE A 96 -9.57 0.99 -1.05
C ILE A 96 -8.62 0.88 0.14
N TRP A 97 -7.40 1.36 -0.07
CA TRP A 97 -6.45 1.59 1.03
C TRP A 97 -6.72 2.95 1.66
N VAL A 98 -6.68 2.99 2.99
CA VAL A 98 -6.85 4.21 3.78
C VAL A 98 -5.75 4.30 4.84
N GLN A 99 -5.44 5.51 5.27
CA GLN A 99 -4.54 5.77 6.40
C GLN A 99 -5.37 6.13 7.63
N VAL A 100 -5.08 5.50 8.77
CA VAL A 100 -5.69 5.86 10.06
C VAL A 100 -5.16 7.21 10.51
N THR A 101 -6.05 8.20 10.68
CA THR A 101 -5.69 9.53 11.16
C THR A 101 -5.99 9.73 12.64
N ALA A 102 -6.99 9.03 13.18
CA ALA A 102 -7.31 9.05 14.60
C ALA A 102 -7.99 7.76 15.06
N ILE A 103 -7.84 7.44 16.35
CA ILE A 103 -8.67 6.48 17.06
C ILE A 103 -9.73 7.29 17.81
N LEU A 104 -10.99 7.17 17.39
CA LEU A 104 -12.09 7.97 17.93
C LEU A 104 -12.69 7.36 19.19
N SER A 105 -12.79 6.03 19.24
CA SER A 105 -13.31 5.31 20.40
C SER A 105 -12.90 3.84 20.39
N THR A 106 -12.82 3.23 21.56
CA THR A 106 -12.58 1.80 21.75
C THR A 106 -13.57 1.24 22.77
N ILE A 107 -14.06 0.02 22.54
CA ILE A 107 -14.90 -0.70 23.50
C ILE A 107 -14.58 -2.19 23.45
N LEU A 108 -14.47 -2.80 24.63
CA LEU A 108 -14.38 -4.25 24.78
C LEU A 108 -15.79 -4.82 24.98
N GLU A 109 -16.24 -5.65 24.05
CA GLU A 109 -17.53 -6.33 24.12
C GLU A 109 -17.32 -7.84 24.07
N LYS A 110 -17.52 -8.51 25.21
CA LYS A 110 -17.31 -9.96 25.38
C LYS A 110 -15.86 -10.36 25.05
N GLU A 111 -15.65 -10.91 23.86
CA GLU A 111 -14.37 -11.42 23.34
C GLU A 111 -13.90 -10.66 22.10
N GLN A 112 -14.41 -9.44 21.92
CA GLN A 112 -14.09 -8.59 20.77
C GLN A 112 -13.77 -7.17 21.21
N ILE A 113 -12.76 -6.59 20.57
CA ILE A 113 -12.42 -5.18 20.70
C ILE A 113 -12.94 -4.47 19.46
N LYS A 114 -13.88 -3.54 19.65
CA LYS A 114 -14.38 -2.67 18.57
C LYS A 114 -13.67 -1.34 18.65
N ILE A 115 -13.12 -0.91 17.52
CA ILE A 115 -12.38 0.35 17.41
C ILE A 115 -12.98 1.16 16.26
N LYS A 116 -13.32 2.41 16.56
CA LYS A 116 -13.74 3.38 15.57
C LYS A 116 -12.55 4.24 15.19
N TYR A 117 -12.19 4.21 13.92
CA TYR A 117 -11.12 5.02 13.35
C TYR A 117 -11.70 6.18 12.54
N GLU A 118 -10.97 7.29 12.52
CA GLU A 118 -11.04 8.26 11.42
C GLU A 118 -9.97 7.88 10.40
N VAL A 119 -10.31 7.90 9.12
CA VAL A 119 -9.42 7.50 8.03
C VAL A 119 -9.44 8.47 6.86
N THR A 120 -8.32 8.55 6.15
CA THR A 120 -8.19 9.27 4.88
C THR A 120 -7.80 8.32 3.75
N PRO A 121 -8.37 8.44 2.54
CA PRO A 121 -8.04 7.55 1.43
C PRO A 121 -6.60 7.74 0.97
N VAL A 122 -5.95 6.64 0.60
CA VAL A 122 -4.68 6.69 -0.14
C VAL A 122 -4.98 7.14 -1.57
N ILE A 123 -4.51 8.34 -1.90
CA ILE A 123 -4.79 8.96 -3.20
C ILE A 123 -4.03 8.23 -4.30
N GLU A 124 -4.78 7.71 -5.28
CA GLU A 124 -4.21 7.18 -6.52
C GLU A 124 -3.60 8.31 -7.36
N TRP A 125 -2.45 8.03 -7.99
CA TRP A 125 -1.87 8.93 -8.98
C TRP A 125 -2.81 9.10 -10.17
N GLY A 126 -2.82 10.33 -10.72
CA GLY A 126 -3.54 10.63 -11.95
C GLY A 126 -3.03 9.78 -13.12
N ILE A 127 -3.92 9.47 -14.06
CA ILE A 127 -3.62 8.62 -15.22
C ILE A 127 -2.36 9.09 -15.96
N LYS A 128 -2.19 10.41 -16.13
CA LYS A 128 -1.03 11.02 -16.81
C LYS A 128 0.29 10.74 -16.10
N ASP A 129 0.31 10.77 -14.76
CA ASP A 129 1.52 10.52 -13.98
C ASP A 129 1.90 9.05 -13.99
N VAL A 130 0.90 8.17 -13.91
CA VAL A 130 1.08 6.72 -14.10
C VAL A 130 1.65 6.45 -15.49
N GLU A 131 1.05 6.98 -16.56
CA GLU A 131 1.55 6.82 -17.93
C GLU A 131 2.99 7.30 -18.09
N LYS A 132 3.34 8.45 -17.52
CA LYS A 132 4.71 8.97 -17.52
C LYS A 132 5.68 8.03 -16.81
N ALA A 133 5.29 7.44 -15.68
CA ALA A 133 6.10 6.44 -14.98
C ALA A 133 6.30 5.18 -15.83
N ILE A 134 5.23 4.65 -16.44
CA ILE A 134 5.28 3.47 -17.32
C ILE A 134 6.16 3.73 -18.55
N LEU A 135 6.07 4.91 -19.17
CA LEU A 135 6.91 5.27 -20.31
C LEU A 135 8.39 5.32 -19.94
N ARG A 136 8.74 5.91 -18.79
CA ARG A 136 10.14 5.91 -18.29
C ARG A 136 10.63 4.48 -18.03
N TYR A 137 9.80 3.64 -17.42
CA TYR A 137 10.12 2.22 -17.19
C TYR A 137 10.39 1.47 -18.49
N ARG A 138 9.50 1.64 -19.49
CA ARG A 138 9.63 1.00 -20.81
C ARG A 138 10.89 1.45 -21.54
N LYS A 139 11.20 2.75 -21.57
CA LYS A 139 12.41 3.27 -22.22
C LYS A 139 13.68 2.66 -21.61
N LYS A 140 13.71 2.52 -20.28
CA LYS A 140 14.84 1.92 -19.56
C LYS A 140 15.06 0.43 -19.88
N HIS A 141 13.98 -0.33 -20.13
CA HIS A 141 14.06 -1.79 -20.30
C HIS A 141 13.97 -2.26 -21.75
N MET A 142 13.41 -1.46 -22.66
CA MET A 142 13.23 -1.86 -24.06
C MET A 142 14.28 -1.31 -25.02
N HIS A 143 15.29 -0.56 -24.56
CA HIS A 143 16.31 0.07 -25.43
C HIS A 143 15.73 0.81 -26.66
N LEU A 144 14.49 1.30 -26.55
CA LEU A 144 13.84 2.05 -27.62
C LEU A 144 14.18 3.53 -27.41
N LEU A 145 15.14 4.00 -28.22
CA LEU A 145 15.47 5.41 -28.45
C LEU A 145 14.24 6.18 -28.95
#